data_AF-A0A6N6WCU4-F1
#
_entry.id   AF-A0A6N6WCU4-F1
#
_cell.length_a   1.000
_cell.length_b   1.000
_cell.length_c   1.000
_cell.angle_alpha   90.00
_cell.angle_beta   90.00
_cell.angle_gamma   90.00
#
_symmetry.space_group_name_H-M   'P 1'
#
loop_
_entity.id
_entity.type
_entity.pdbx_description
1 polymer ?
#
loop_
_entity_poly.entity_id
_entity_poly.type
_entity_poly.pdbx_seq_one_letter_code
_entity_poly.pdbx_strand_id
1 'polypeptide(L)' 'MHYANGREAKNGDKVVWRTYSGQLIVGFLHDAVAGNDYCNGKIAVESLNDPCPNLKEVLHFEDFAAAAKLDEVFPKQT' A
#
# COMPACT_ATOMS: atom_id res chain seq x y z
N MET A 1 2.49 -1.75 19.59
CA MET A 1 2.16 -2.42 18.31
C MET A 1 3.11 -3.57 18.04
N HIS A 2 2.64 -4.80 18.28
CA HIS A 2 3.39 -6.03 18.02
C HIS A 2 2.54 -6.97 17.17
N TYR A 3 3.17 -7.76 16.30
CA TYR A 3 2.53 -8.86 15.60
C TYR A 3 2.11 -9.98 16.55
N ALA A 4 1.32 -10.94 16.06
CA ALA A 4 0.85 -12.08 16.84
C ALA A 4 1.97 -12.93 17.49
N ASN A 5 3.20 -12.81 17.00
CA ASN A 5 4.39 -13.47 17.56
C ASN A 5 5.23 -12.55 18.47
N GLY A 6 4.74 -11.36 18.84
CA GLY A 6 5.44 -10.41 19.70
C GLY A 6 6.52 -9.58 19.02
N ARG A 7 6.77 -9.75 17.71
CA ARG A 7 7.70 -8.88 16.96
C ARG A 7 7.10 -7.48 16.80
N GLU A 8 7.92 -6.45 16.96
CA GLU A 8 7.53 -5.06 16.68
C GLU A 8 7.04 -4.90 15.22
N ALA A 9 5.89 -4.24 15.04
CA ALA A 9 5.31 -3.98 13.73
C ALA A 9 5.75 -2.62 13.16
N LYS A 10 6.09 -2.57 11.87
CA LYS A 10 6.55 -1.35 11.19
C LYS A 10 5.77 -1.09 9.91
N ASN A 11 5.45 0.19 9.64
CA ASN A 11 4.90 0.58 8.34
C ASN A 11 5.91 0.21 7.24
N GLY A 12 5.40 -0.38 6.15
CA GLY A 12 6.19 -0.94 5.06
C GLY A 12 6.53 -2.43 5.22
N ASP A 13 6.25 -3.06 6.36
CA ASP A 13 6.45 -4.49 6.52
C ASP A 13 5.50 -5.29 5.62
N LYS A 14 6.03 -6.33 4.95
CA LYS A 14 5.22 -7.34 4.28
C LYS A 14 4.66 -8.30 5.32
N VAL A 15 3.33 -8.43 5.37
CA VAL A 15 2.61 -9.16 6.41
C VAL A 15 1.67 -10.20 5.81
N VAL A 16 1.33 -11.20 6.62
CA VAL A 16 0.20 -12.11 6.35
C VAL A 16 -0.82 -11.98 7.46
N TRP A 17 -2.08 -11.79 7.09
CA TRP A 17 -3.20 -11.74 8.01
C TRP A 17 -4.15 -12.90 7.73
N ARG A 18 -4.48 -13.65 8.79
CA ARG A 18 -5.54 -14.66 8.74
C ARG A 18 -6.85 -14.02 9.17
N THR A 19 -7.81 -13.91 8.25
CA THR A 19 -9.14 -13.38 8.53
C THR A 19 -9.89 -14.29 9.51
N TYR A 20 -11.00 -13.80 10.07
CA TYR A 20 -11.87 -14.61 10.93
C TYR A 20 -12.47 -15.83 10.21
N SER A 21 -12.63 -15.78 8.89
CA SER A 21 -13.06 -16.92 8.07
C SER A 21 -11.94 -17.90 7.76
N GLY A 22 -10.71 -17.62 8.20
CA GLY A 22 -9.54 -18.48 8.00
C GLY A 22 -8.78 -18.24 6.70
N GLN A 23 -9.22 -17.29 5.86
CA GLN A 23 -8.50 -16.89 4.64
C GLN A 23 -7.20 -16.16 4.98
N LEU A 24 -6.15 -16.40 4.19
CA LEU A 24 -4.90 -15.66 4.30
C LEU A 24 -4.89 -14.50 3.30
N ILE A 25 -4.57 -13.31 3.79
CA ILE A 25 -4.35 -12.08 3.02
C ILE A 25 -2.88 -11.71 3.16
N VAL A 26 -2.20 -11.43 2.05
CA VAL A 26 -0.82 -10.96 2.02
C VAL A 26 -0.80 -9.53 1.53
N GLY A 27 0.06 -8.69 2.11
CA GLY A 27 0.21 -7.31 1.67
C GLY A 27 1.20 -6.52 2.52
N PHE A 28 1.19 -5.21 2.36
CA PHE A 28 2.08 -4.30 3.09
C PHE A 28 1.32 -3.52 4.15
N LEU A 29 1.85 -3.50 5.38
CA LEU A 29 1.30 -2.71 6.48
C LEU A 29 1.52 -1.20 6.24
N HIS A 30 0.48 -0.40 6.38
CA HIS A 30 0.57 1.06 6.37
C HIS A 30 -0.41 1.68 7.38
N ASP A 31 -0.30 2.99 7.61
CA ASP A 31 -1.10 3.77 8.57
C ASP A 31 -1.05 3.23 10.02
N ALA A 32 -0.05 2.40 10.36
CA ALA A 32 0.18 1.99 11.73
C ALA A 32 0.70 3.16 12.57
N VAL A 33 0.13 3.32 13.76
CA VAL A 33 0.54 4.32 14.75
C VAL A 33 1.38 3.62 15.83
N ALA A 34 2.61 4.10 16.03
CA ALA A 34 3.51 3.57 17.06
C ALA A 34 2.91 3.74 18.47
N GLY A 35 3.15 2.77 19.36
CA GLY A 35 2.65 2.81 20.74
C GLY A 35 1.15 2.55 20.93
N ASN A 36 0.37 2.38 19.85
CA ASN A 36 -0.97 1.81 19.93
C ASN A 36 -0.84 0.28 19.97
N ASP A 37 -1.63 -0.42 20.78
CA ASP A 37 -1.59 -1.88 20.93
C ASP A 37 -2.86 -2.59 20.41
N TYR A 38 -3.80 -1.82 19.85
CA TYR A 38 -5.08 -2.32 19.32
C TYR A 38 -5.10 -2.40 17.79
N CYS A 39 -6.27 -2.74 17.21
CA CYS A 39 -6.56 -2.84 15.78
C CYS A 39 -6.27 -1.52 15.03
N ASN A 40 -5.00 -1.26 14.71
CA ASN A 40 -4.57 -0.10 13.95
C ASN A 40 -3.74 -0.50 12.73
N GLY A 41 -3.65 0.43 11.79
CA GLY A 41 -3.06 0.18 10.48
C GLY A 41 -4.02 -0.49 9.50
N LYS A 42 -3.57 -0.55 8.26
CA LYS A 42 -4.25 -1.14 7.11
C LYS A 42 -3.25 -1.99 6.34
N ILE A 43 -3.77 -2.93 5.54
CA ILE A 43 -2.96 -3.77 4.67
C ILE A 43 -3.27 -3.38 3.23
N ALA A 44 -2.26 -2.89 2.51
CA ALA A 44 -2.29 -2.78 1.06
C ALA A 44 -2.13 -4.20 0.49
N VAL A 45 -3.25 -4.83 0.13
CA VAL A 45 -3.30 -6.23 -0.30
C VAL A 45 -2.58 -6.40 -1.63
N GLU A 46 -1.64 -7.35 -1.69
CA GLU A 46 -1.02 -7.75 -2.94
C GLU A 46 -1.98 -8.62 -3.75
N SER A 47 -2.12 -8.30 -5.04
CA SER A 47 -2.89 -9.04 -6.02
C SER A 47 -1.98 -9.74 -7.01
N LEU A 48 -2.40 -10.91 -7.50
CA LEU A 48 -1.73 -11.58 -8.62
C LEU A 48 -1.72 -10.72 -9.90
N ASN A 49 -2.64 -9.76 -9.99
CA ASN A 49 -2.78 -8.84 -11.12
C ASN A 49 -2.37 -7.41 -10.73
N ASP A 50 -1.51 -7.23 -9.72
CA ASP A 50 -1.00 -5.90 -9.40
C ASP A 50 -0.30 -5.30 -10.63
N PRO A 51 -0.59 -4.03 -10.98
CA PRO A 51 0.01 -3.39 -12.13
C PRO A 51 1.52 -3.23 -11.91
N CYS A 52 2.31 -3.51 -12.94
CA CYS A 52 3.74 -3.26 -12.96
C CYS A 52 4.04 -2.19 -14.03
N PRO A 53 3.71 -0.91 -13.78
CA PRO A 53 3.91 0.14 -14.74
C PRO A 53 5.41 0.43 -14.93
N ASN A 54 5.76 0.97 -16.09
CA ASN A 54 7.06 1.60 -16.27
C ASN A 54 7.11 2.89 -15.42
N LEU A 55 8.16 3.08 -14.61
CA LEU A 55 8.25 4.26 -13.74
C LEU A 55 8.30 5.60 -14.50
N LYS A 56 8.60 5.59 -15.81
CA LYS A 56 8.50 6.77 -16.68
C LYS A 56 7.05 7.16 -17.02
N GLU A 57 6.10 6.27 -16.75
CA GLU A 57 4.67 6.40 -17.08
C GLU A 57 3.80 6.62 -15.83
N VAL A 58 4.41 6.85 -14.66
CA VAL A 58 3.71 7.16 -13.41
C VAL A 58 4.25 8.46 -12.82
N LEU A 59 3.37 9.16 -12.11
CA LEU A 59 3.68 10.42 -11.43
C LEU A 59 3.51 10.27 -9.94
N HIS A 60 4.27 11.06 -9.18
CA HIS A 60 3.93 11.29 -7.79
C HIS A 60 2.55 11.96 -7.71
N PHE A 61 1.75 11.58 -6.71
CA PHE A 61 0.36 12.03 -6.62
C PHE A 61 0.24 13.56 -6.46
N GLU A 62 1.17 14.18 -5.74
CA GLU A 62 1.18 15.65 -5.59
C GLU A 62 1.49 16.36 -6.90
N ASP A 63 2.39 15.81 -7.73
CA ASP A 63 2.69 16.38 -9.04
C ASP A 63 1.49 16.26 -9.98
N PHE A 64 0.77 15.14 -9.91
CA PHE A 64 -0.49 14.96 -10.62
C PHE A 64 -1.56 15.96 -10.16
N ALA A 65 -1.70 16.17 -8.84
CA ALA A 65 -2.67 17.11 -8.28
C ALA A 65 -2.33 18.58 -8.61
N ALA A 66 -1.04 18.89 -8.76
CA ALA A 66 -0.56 20.22 -9.17
C ALA A 66 -0.62 20.43 -10.69
N ALA A 67 -0.80 19.38 -11.49
CA ALA A 67 -0.81 19.48 -12.95
C ALA A 67 -2.00 20.32 -13.43
N ALA A 68 -1.73 21.30 -14.29
CA ALA A 68 -2.76 22.16 -14.86
C ALA A 68 -3.61 21.43 -15.91
N LYS A 69 -3.03 20.43 -16.61
CA LYS A 69 -3.72 19.61 -17.62
C LYS A 69 -3.18 18.19 -17.63
N LEU A 70 -4.09 17.23 -17.79
CA LEU A 70 -3.76 15.80 -17.84
C LEU A 70 -2.88 15.45 -19.04
N ASP A 71 -3.23 15.94 -20.23
CA ASP A 71 -2.55 15.58 -21.49
C ASP A 71 -1.11 16.12 -21.58
N GLU A 72 -0.75 17.11 -20.74
CA GLU A 72 0.62 17.62 -20.65
C GLU A 72 1.54 16.66 -19.86
N VAL A 73 0.96 15.89 -18.93
CA VAL A 73 1.71 15.01 -18.02
C VAL A 73 1.57 13.53 -18.35
N PHE A 74 0.44 13.13 -18.96
CA PHE A 74 0.23 11.83 -19.58
C PHE A 74 -0.18 12.03 -21.05
N PRO A 75 0.78 12.14 -21.98
CA PRO A 75 0.43 12.26 -23.39
C PRO A 75 -0.35 11.03 -23.84
N LYS A 76 -1.35 11.23 -24.71
CA LYS A 76 -2.16 10.14 -25.25
C LYS A 76 -1.25 9.07 -25.84
N GLN A 77 -1.41 7.84 -25.39
CA GLN A 77 -0.77 6.69 -26.02
C GLN A 77 -1.36 6.52 -27.42
N THR A 78 -0.52 6.65 -28.44
CA THR A 78 -0.84 6.44 -29.86
C THR A 78 -0.77 4.97 -30.24
#